data_AF-L1P0N0-F1
#
_entry.id   AF-L1P0N0-F1
#
_cell.length_a   1.000
_cell.length_b   1.000
_cell.length_c   1.000
_cell.angle_alpha   90.00
_cell.angle_beta   90.00
_cell.angle_gamma   90.00
#
_symmetry.space_group_name_H-M   'P 1'
#
loop_
_entity.id
_entity.type
_entity.pdbx_description
1 polymer ?
#
loop_
_entity_poly.entity_id
_entity_poly.type
_entity_poly.pdbx_seq_one_letter_code
_entity_poly.pdbx_strand_id
1 'polypeptide(L)'
;MRREQMSEEVEYFSHFITDGNGKLREVLQRRGKTDGVFIDWLTVTFHEDTLVKAAGHPLVSDNEYMYVLSRKLEEILGFGITRKCKSKGNKFYEMMFRLGSETVDYGEVHYGGQRGTVLIELKGVGCSMAKEGWEARMFDFLQQAIRPRITRIDLAIDFFNGEYTPEQAELDHDNGFFDNHNMRPKSERKGTAWRKEDGTGKTFYIGRLKNSRYVRVYEKGRQLGDKESKWVRFEIQFNYGDIDIPNEILIDEGSYFCGAFPICASFHNMPEAKRFETVKKVLNQTFDHKLKHGKNAVGKLVNFMVDVGLSAEEIVEMLKAENGYPTGLEPERYSLDELRYAERGGYLHDNISIDEELNTDWLDFRVSSDFDRNKRLLDIEGDISRQRKEADDFEAFVERKLQELEPLEKRLDRIARQEAERMRRIRRMNAPYRWFYGRFVTYRKTPEVFNHCFF
;
A
#
# COMPACT_ATOMS: atom_id res chain seq x y z
N MET A 1 4.43 -12.75 48.33
CA MET A 1 4.71 -11.57 47.48
C MET A 1 3.60 -11.45 46.46
N ARG A 2 2.58 -10.63 46.74
CA ARG A 2 1.61 -10.17 45.73
C ARG A 2 2.34 -9.14 44.88
N ARG A 3 2.45 -9.36 43.57
CA ARG A 3 2.84 -8.30 42.63
C ARG A 3 1.70 -7.28 42.64
N GLU A 4 1.97 -6.10 43.18
CA GLU A 4 1.13 -4.93 42.98
C GLU A 4 1.15 -4.62 41.48
N GLN A 5 0.05 -4.88 40.78
CA GLN A 5 -0.19 -4.28 39.47
C GLN A 5 -0.49 -2.81 39.72
N MET A 6 0.51 -1.94 39.53
CA MET A 6 0.27 -0.52 39.34
C MET A 6 -0.65 -0.38 38.12
N SER A 7 -1.89 0.01 38.34
CA SER A 7 -2.80 0.42 37.28
C SER A 7 -2.33 1.76 36.76
N GLU A 8 -1.48 1.75 35.75
CA GLU A 8 -1.04 2.94 35.04
C GLU A 8 -2.25 3.52 34.28
N GLU A 9 -2.63 4.74 34.66
CA GLU A 9 -3.82 5.46 34.21
C GLU A 9 -3.65 5.99 32.77
N VAL A 10 -4.74 6.05 32.01
CA VAL A 10 -4.71 6.58 30.63
C VAL A 10 -4.85 8.10 30.74
N GLU A 11 -3.75 8.83 30.51
CA GLU A 11 -3.77 10.29 30.59
C GLU A 11 -4.53 10.90 29.40
N TYR A 12 -5.56 11.69 29.72
CA TYR A 12 -6.19 12.61 28.77
C TYR A 12 -5.45 13.94 28.81
N PHE A 13 -4.98 14.42 27.66
CA PHE A 13 -4.43 15.77 27.55
C PHE A 13 -5.22 16.58 26.53
N SER A 14 -5.42 17.86 26.85
CA SER A 14 -6.02 18.82 25.95
C SER A 14 -4.94 19.43 25.07
N HIS A 15 -5.11 19.29 23.75
CA HIS A 15 -4.30 20.02 22.79
C HIS A 15 -5.13 21.14 22.18
N PHE A 16 -4.63 22.37 22.28
CA PHE A 16 -5.30 23.54 21.73
C PHE A 16 -4.80 23.81 20.33
N ILE A 17 -5.73 23.87 19.39
CA ILE A 17 -5.46 24.15 17.98
C ILE A 17 -6.09 25.50 17.63
N THR A 18 -5.37 26.31 16.87
CA THR A 18 -5.91 27.57 16.37
C THR A 18 -6.45 27.33 14.95
N ASP A 19 -7.76 27.41 14.79
CA ASP A 19 -8.39 27.34 13.46
C ASP A 19 -7.89 28.51 12.58
N GLY A 20 -7.92 28.40 11.25
CA GLY A 20 -7.49 29.46 10.33
C GLY A 20 -8.23 30.80 10.47
N ASN A 21 -9.32 30.82 11.26
CA ASN A 21 -10.10 31.99 11.67
C ASN A 21 -9.72 32.55 13.06
N GLY A 22 -8.64 32.07 13.69
CA GLY A 22 -8.19 32.50 15.01
C GLY A 22 -8.97 31.93 16.21
N LYS A 23 -9.84 30.93 15.99
CA LYS A 23 -10.64 30.32 17.06
C LYS A 23 -9.89 29.14 17.68
N LEU A 24 -9.64 29.19 18.98
CA LEU A 24 -9.08 28.08 19.74
C LEU A 24 -10.10 26.93 19.83
N ARG A 25 -9.69 25.75 19.39
CA ARG A 25 -10.42 24.49 19.57
C ARG A 25 -9.62 23.59 20.50
N GLU A 26 -10.26 23.13 21.56
CA GLU A 26 -9.72 22.10 22.42
C GLU A 26 -10.00 20.73 21.79
N VAL A 27 -8.94 19.95 21.57
CA VAL A 27 -9.04 18.58 21.11
C VAL A 27 -8.59 17.68 22.24
N LEU A 28 -9.55 16.94 22.80
CA LEU A 28 -9.30 15.90 23.79
C LEU A 28 -8.59 14.74 23.11
N GLN A 29 -7.40 14.41 23.62
CA GLN A 29 -6.59 13.30 23.11
C GLN A 29 -6.30 12.32 24.21
N ARG A 30 -6.20 11.05 23.81
CA ARG A 30 -5.90 9.94 24.71
C ARG A 30 -4.46 9.53 24.43
N ARG A 31 -3.66 9.42 25.48
CA ARG A 31 -2.33 8.82 25.41
C ARG A 31 -2.43 7.37 25.90
N GLY A 32 -1.85 6.42 25.16
CA GLY A 32 -1.73 5.04 25.63
C GLY A 32 -1.01 4.95 26.98
N LYS A 33 -1.24 3.86 27.71
CA LYS A 33 -0.75 3.65 29.09
C LYS A 33 0.77 3.78 29.26
N THR A 34 1.57 3.47 28.23
CA THR A 34 3.05 3.47 28.32
C THR A 34 3.73 4.07 27.09
N ASP A 35 3.27 3.72 25.89
CA ASP A 35 4.03 3.93 24.65
C ASP A 35 3.45 5.03 23.75
N GLY A 36 2.43 5.74 24.23
CA GLY A 36 1.71 6.77 23.46
C GLY A 36 0.82 6.24 22.34
N VAL A 37 0.74 4.92 22.13
CA VAL A 37 -0.15 4.27 21.15
C VAL A 37 -1.57 4.17 21.69
N PHE A 38 -2.58 4.51 20.88
CA PHE A 38 -3.99 4.43 21.27
C PHE A 38 -4.86 3.88 20.13
N ILE A 39 -6.08 3.46 20.46
CA ILE A 39 -7.07 2.95 19.50
C ILE A 39 -7.85 4.12 18.89
N ASP A 40 -7.81 4.27 17.56
CA ASP A 40 -8.53 5.30 16.80
C ASP A 40 -9.72 4.73 15.99
N TRP A 41 -9.84 3.41 15.89
CA TRP A 41 -11.01 2.76 15.32
C TRP A 41 -11.14 1.35 15.86
N LEU A 42 -12.37 0.90 16.13
CA LEU A 42 -12.61 -0.49 16.50
C LEU A 42 -13.88 -1.02 15.81
N THR A 43 -13.80 -2.18 15.21
CA THR A 43 -14.97 -2.89 14.71
C THR A 43 -14.94 -4.33 15.19
N VAL A 44 -15.98 -4.72 15.92
CA VAL A 44 -16.11 -6.04 16.52
C VAL A 44 -17.41 -6.70 16.11
N THR A 45 -17.37 -8.02 15.99
CA THR A 45 -18.54 -8.85 15.77
C THR A 45 -18.65 -9.97 16.79
N PHE A 46 -19.86 -10.37 17.14
CA PHE A 46 -20.15 -11.50 18.02
C PHE A 46 -21.55 -12.05 17.73
N HIS A 47 -21.89 -13.23 18.25
CA HIS A 47 -23.20 -13.84 18.05
C HIS A 47 -24.26 -13.26 19.00
N GLU A 48 -25.49 -13.08 18.54
CA GLU A 48 -26.61 -12.48 19.29
C GLU A 48 -26.94 -13.19 20.61
N ASP A 49 -26.70 -14.50 20.69
CA ASP A 49 -26.81 -15.29 21.94
C ASP A 49 -25.95 -14.75 23.08
N THR A 50 -24.90 -13.99 22.77
CA THR A 50 -24.10 -13.27 23.77
C THR A 50 -24.99 -12.32 24.59
N LEU A 51 -25.95 -11.67 23.94
CA LEU A 51 -26.88 -10.74 24.58
C LEU A 51 -27.92 -11.48 25.41
N VAL A 52 -28.36 -12.66 24.96
CA VAL A 52 -29.25 -13.54 25.75
C VAL A 52 -28.54 -13.98 27.04
N LYS A 53 -27.27 -14.40 26.93
CA LYS A 53 -26.44 -14.76 28.09
C LYS A 53 -26.23 -13.57 29.02
N ALA A 54 -26.00 -12.37 28.47
CA ALA A 54 -25.83 -11.16 29.25
C ALA A 54 -27.12 -10.69 29.95
N ALA A 55 -28.28 -10.95 29.36
CA ALA A 55 -29.59 -10.65 29.96
C ALA A 55 -30.00 -11.66 31.05
N GLY A 56 -29.55 -12.92 30.94
CA GLY A 56 -29.90 -13.99 31.87
C GLY A 56 -31.31 -14.56 31.65
N HIS A 57 -32.02 -14.13 30.60
CA HIS A 57 -33.32 -14.63 30.19
C HIS A 57 -33.45 -14.59 28.66
N PRO A 58 -34.36 -15.39 28.06
CA PRO A 58 -34.62 -15.34 26.63
C PRO A 58 -35.05 -13.94 26.19
N LEU A 59 -34.58 -13.52 25.01
CA LEU A 59 -34.96 -12.28 24.34
C LEU A 59 -35.80 -12.64 23.10
N VAL A 60 -36.92 -11.97 22.91
CA VAL A 60 -37.93 -12.33 21.90
C VAL A 60 -37.97 -11.30 20.77
N SER A 61 -37.80 -10.02 21.08
CA SER A 61 -37.86 -8.95 20.08
C SER A 61 -36.47 -8.38 19.78
N ASP A 62 -36.21 -8.05 18.52
CA ASP A 62 -35.01 -7.32 18.07
C ASP A 62 -34.75 -6.05 18.88
N ASN A 63 -35.80 -5.37 19.34
CA ASN A 63 -35.68 -4.18 20.18
C ASN A 63 -35.12 -4.51 21.57
N GLU A 64 -35.44 -5.69 22.13
CA GLU A 64 -34.92 -6.14 23.43
C GLU A 64 -33.42 -6.44 23.32
N TYR A 65 -32.99 -7.11 22.25
CA TYR A 65 -31.55 -7.32 21.96
C TYR A 65 -30.80 -5.99 21.94
N MET A 66 -31.32 -4.99 21.21
CA MET A 66 -30.68 -3.69 21.12
C MET A 66 -30.73 -2.90 22.42
N TYR A 67 -31.78 -3.07 23.23
CA TYR A 67 -31.84 -2.46 24.57
C TYR A 67 -30.77 -3.02 25.51
N VAL A 68 -30.62 -4.36 25.55
CA VAL A 68 -29.58 -5.04 26.35
C VAL A 68 -28.20 -4.62 25.87
N LEU A 69 -27.97 -4.58 24.56
CA LEU A 69 -26.71 -4.11 23.98
C LEU A 69 -26.44 -2.65 24.33
N SER A 70 -27.43 -1.77 24.22
CA SER A 70 -27.28 -0.35 24.56
C SER A 70 -26.83 -0.17 26.00
N ARG A 71 -27.45 -0.90 26.94
CA ARG A 71 -27.04 -0.91 28.35
C ARG A 71 -25.60 -1.41 28.54
N LYS A 72 -25.21 -2.48 27.85
CA LYS A 72 -23.83 -2.99 27.92
C LYS A 72 -22.82 -2.00 27.34
N LEU A 73 -23.16 -1.32 26.26
CA LEU A 73 -22.31 -0.26 25.69
C LEU A 73 -22.19 0.93 26.64
N GLU A 74 -23.26 1.32 27.32
CA GLU A 74 -23.20 2.37 28.35
C GLU A 74 -22.29 1.97 29.52
N GLU A 75 -22.37 0.71 29.99
CA GLU A 75 -21.47 0.18 31.03
C GLU A 75 -19.99 0.20 30.59
N ILE A 76 -19.71 -0.13 29.31
CA ILE A 76 -18.35 -0.24 28.77
C ILE A 76 -17.79 1.13 28.37
N LEU A 77 -18.48 1.84 27.48
CA LEU A 77 -18.04 3.06 26.81
C LEU A 77 -18.51 4.33 27.53
N GLY A 78 -19.50 4.26 28.41
CA GLY A 78 -20.15 5.44 28.99
C GLY A 78 -21.24 6.05 28.10
N PHE A 79 -21.53 5.45 26.95
CA PHE A 79 -22.64 5.83 26.07
C PHE A 79 -23.21 4.60 25.33
N GLY A 80 -24.50 4.67 25.00
CA GLY A 80 -25.22 3.59 24.33
C GLY A 80 -25.80 3.96 22.97
N ILE A 81 -26.74 3.15 22.52
CA ILE A 81 -27.50 3.35 21.28
C ILE A 81 -28.46 4.51 21.46
N THR A 82 -28.38 5.51 20.56
CA THR A 82 -29.24 6.70 20.63
C THR A 82 -30.43 6.63 19.68
N ARG A 83 -30.24 6.12 18.46
CA ARG A 83 -31.33 6.01 17.47
C ARG A 83 -31.16 4.88 16.48
N LYS A 84 -32.28 4.35 16.00
CA LYS A 84 -32.36 3.45 14.84
C LYS A 84 -32.30 4.27 13.55
N CYS A 85 -31.45 3.87 12.62
CA CYS A 85 -31.38 4.46 11.29
C CYS A 85 -32.51 3.92 10.40
N LYS A 86 -33.02 4.78 9.50
CA LYS A 86 -34.02 4.38 8.49
C LYS A 86 -33.41 3.50 7.40
N SER A 87 -32.11 3.64 7.13
CA SER A 87 -31.37 2.82 6.17
C SER A 87 -30.77 1.59 6.85
N LYS A 88 -30.61 0.51 6.07
CA LYS A 88 -30.01 -0.76 6.53
C LYS A 88 -28.47 -0.75 6.54
N GLY A 89 -27.86 0.35 6.06
CA GLY A 89 -26.40 0.46 5.87
C GLY A 89 -25.86 -0.41 4.71
N ASN A 90 -24.54 -0.40 4.53
CA ASN A 90 -23.84 -1.09 3.41
C ASN A 90 -23.10 -2.37 3.85
N LYS A 91 -23.47 -2.97 4.98
CA LYS A 91 -22.75 -4.11 5.60
C LYS A 91 -23.56 -5.42 5.57
N PHE A 92 -24.61 -5.48 4.74
CA PHE A 92 -25.48 -6.66 4.58
C PHE A 92 -26.23 -7.08 5.86
N TYR A 93 -26.40 -6.15 6.80
CA TYR A 93 -27.28 -6.30 7.96
C TYR A 93 -28.66 -5.74 7.65
N GLU A 94 -29.66 -6.19 8.40
CA GLU A 94 -31.04 -5.74 8.20
C GLU A 94 -31.34 -4.42 8.89
N MET A 95 -30.62 -4.12 9.97
CA MET A 95 -30.82 -2.94 10.81
C MET A 95 -29.50 -2.25 11.13
N MET A 96 -29.57 -0.94 11.31
CA MET A 96 -28.47 -0.07 11.69
C MET A 96 -28.94 0.88 12.78
N PHE A 97 -28.09 1.09 13.77
CA PHE A 97 -28.28 1.97 14.91
C PHE A 97 -27.06 2.87 15.05
N ARG A 98 -27.22 4.07 15.61
CA ARG A 98 -26.13 5.02 15.83
C ARG A 98 -25.81 5.20 17.30
N LEU A 99 -24.52 5.44 17.56
CA LEU A 99 -23.94 5.87 18.82
C LEU A 99 -23.58 7.37 18.68
N GLY A 100 -23.88 8.17 19.69
CA GLY A 100 -23.61 9.61 19.69
C GLY A 100 -24.81 10.49 19.34
N SER A 101 -24.55 11.77 19.09
CA SER A 101 -25.58 12.81 18.96
C SER A 101 -26.11 12.94 17.53
N GLU A 102 -26.97 13.92 17.28
CA GLU A 102 -27.39 14.25 15.91
C GLU A 102 -26.26 14.87 15.09
N THR A 103 -25.36 15.59 15.75
CA THR A 103 -24.27 16.36 15.14
C THR A 103 -22.95 15.59 15.07
N VAL A 104 -22.69 14.72 16.03
CA VAL A 104 -21.42 13.98 16.15
C VAL A 104 -21.68 12.49 16.19
N ASP A 105 -20.99 11.77 15.30
CA ASP A 105 -21.13 10.34 15.12
C ASP A 105 -19.99 9.60 15.84
N TYR A 106 -20.33 8.91 16.93
CA TYR A 106 -19.36 8.13 17.71
C TYR A 106 -19.16 6.74 17.13
N GLY A 107 -20.16 6.22 16.41
CA GLY A 107 -20.15 4.84 15.96
C GLY A 107 -21.52 4.33 15.55
N GLU A 108 -21.54 3.08 15.14
CA GLU A 108 -22.68 2.42 14.53
C GLU A 108 -22.79 0.99 15.04
N VAL A 109 -24.02 0.51 15.22
CA VAL A 109 -24.31 -0.89 15.53
C VAL A 109 -25.15 -1.45 14.41
N HIS A 110 -24.81 -2.63 13.92
CA HIS A 110 -25.57 -3.34 12.90
C HIS A 110 -26.06 -4.68 13.44
N TYR A 111 -27.32 -4.99 13.14
CA TYR A 111 -28.04 -6.13 13.70
C TYR A 111 -28.99 -6.75 12.66
N GLY A 112 -29.24 -8.05 12.78
CA GLY A 112 -30.11 -8.82 11.90
C GLY A 112 -29.41 -9.30 10.63
N GLY A 113 -29.64 -10.56 10.26
CA GLY A 113 -28.96 -11.23 9.16
C GLY A 113 -27.57 -11.78 9.55
N GLN A 114 -26.72 -12.04 8.55
CA GLN A 114 -25.31 -12.45 8.72
C GLN A 114 -25.03 -13.62 9.69
N ARG A 115 -25.96 -14.59 9.80
CA ARG A 115 -25.87 -15.75 10.72
C ARG A 115 -25.95 -15.37 12.20
N GLY A 116 -26.87 -14.47 12.55
CA GLY A 116 -27.16 -14.10 13.95
C GLY A 116 -26.01 -13.31 14.58
N THR A 117 -25.23 -12.59 13.78
CA THR A 117 -24.14 -11.76 14.30
C THR A 117 -24.60 -10.34 14.57
N VAL A 118 -23.96 -9.70 15.54
CA VAL A 118 -24.05 -8.28 15.84
C VAL A 118 -22.70 -7.66 15.50
N LEU A 119 -22.71 -6.50 14.87
CA LEU A 119 -21.49 -5.73 14.57
C LEU A 119 -21.54 -4.39 15.29
N ILE A 120 -20.48 -4.06 16.02
CA ILE A 120 -20.27 -2.74 16.63
C ILE A 120 -19.10 -2.10 15.90
N GLU A 121 -19.27 -0.87 15.44
CA GLU A 121 -18.25 -0.03 14.87
C GLU A 121 -18.10 1.25 15.69
N LEU A 122 -16.93 1.45 16.28
CA LEU A 122 -16.55 2.62 17.05
C LEU A 122 -15.55 3.44 16.23
N LYS A 123 -15.89 4.71 15.98
CA LYS A 123 -15.07 5.66 15.21
C LYS A 123 -14.09 6.37 16.16
N GLY A 124 -13.05 7.01 15.63
CA GLY A 124 -12.04 7.69 16.45
C GLY A 124 -12.60 8.73 17.42
N VAL A 125 -13.63 9.48 17.00
CA VAL A 125 -14.32 10.41 17.90
C VAL A 125 -15.00 9.66 19.07
N GLY A 126 -15.61 8.51 18.80
CA GLY A 126 -16.18 7.65 19.83
C GLY A 126 -15.14 7.04 20.76
N CYS A 127 -13.99 6.60 20.23
CA CYS A 127 -12.86 6.11 21.03
C CYS A 127 -12.30 7.20 21.97
N SER A 128 -12.22 8.44 21.50
CA SER A 128 -11.75 9.58 22.32
C SER A 128 -12.74 9.96 23.42
N MET A 129 -14.04 9.87 23.15
CA MET A 129 -15.11 10.22 24.11
C MET A 129 -15.46 9.10 25.09
N ALA A 130 -15.02 7.87 24.81
CA ALA A 130 -15.32 6.73 25.66
C ALA A 130 -14.67 6.87 27.04
N LYS A 131 -15.40 6.37 28.05
CA LYS A 131 -15.01 6.36 29.45
C LYS A 131 -13.65 5.67 29.62
N GLU A 132 -12.80 6.22 30.47
CA GLU A 132 -11.47 5.67 30.73
C GLU A 132 -11.50 4.16 31.07
N GLY A 133 -10.55 3.40 30.52
CA GLY A 133 -10.44 1.95 30.70
C GLY A 133 -11.53 1.14 29.99
N TRP A 134 -12.20 1.73 28.99
CA TRP A 134 -13.20 1.00 28.20
C TRP A 134 -12.58 -0.15 27.41
N GLU A 135 -11.30 -0.07 27.09
CA GLU A 135 -10.59 -1.08 26.31
C GLU A 135 -10.53 -2.40 27.09
N ALA A 136 -10.18 -2.33 28.37
CA ALA A 136 -10.21 -3.48 29.28
C ALA A 136 -11.64 -4.01 29.47
N ARG A 137 -12.64 -3.13 29.64
CA ARG A 137 -14.05 -3.56 29.76
C ARG A 137 -14.58 -4.20 28.47
N MET A 138 -14.14 -3.69 27.31
CA MET A 138 -14.49 -4.25 26.00
C MET A 138 -13.81 -5.61 25.81
N PHE A 139 -12.54 -5.74 26.20
CA PHE A 139 -11.85 -7.02 26.23
C PHE A 139 -12.60 -8.05 27.09
N ASP A 140 -12.96 -7.70 28.33
CA ASP A 140 -13.68 -8.59 29.24
C ASP A 140 -15.05 -9.01 28.68
N PHE A 141 -15.75 -8.09 27.99
CA PHE A 141 -16.99 -8.39 27.30
C PHE A 141 -16.78 -9.38 26.15
N LEU A 142 -15.77 -9.16 25.30
CA LEU A 142 -15.48 -10.04 24.18
C LEU A 142 -15.04 -11.43 24.63
N GLN A 143 -14.27 -11.55 25.72
CA GLN A 143 -13.87 -12.86 26.27
C GLN A 143 -15.07 -13.72 26.72
N GLN A 144 -16.16 -13.08 27.14
CA GLN A 144 -17.39 -13.77 27.56
C GLN A 144 -18.37 -14.01 26.42
N ALA A 145 -18.14 -13.36 25.27
CA ALA A 145 -19.00 -13.39 24.11
C ALA A 145 -18.90 -14.70 23.33
N ILE A 146 -19.95 -15.01 22.59
CA ILE A 146 -20.01 -16.18 21.72
C ILE A 146 -19.50 -15.77 20.35
N ARG A 147 -18.43 -16.41 19.88
CA ARG A 147 -17.76 -16.15 18.59
C ARG A 147 -17.35 -14.67 18.41
N PRO A 148 -16.68 -14.05 19.39
CA PRO A 148 -16.16 -12.69 19.24
C PRO A 148 -15.11 -12.64 18.13
N ARG A 149 -15.05 -11.51 17.43
CA ARG A 149 -14.02 -11.24 16.44
C ARG A 149 -13.81 -9.75 16.28
N ILE A 150 -12.58 -9.30 16.34
CA ILE A 150 -12.20 -7.97 15.89
C ILE A 150 -12.04 -8.03 14.37
N THR A 151 -12.93 -7.36 13.63
CA THR A 151 -12.85 -7.31 12.16
C THR A 151 -11.94 -6.19 11.66
N ARG A 152 -11.84 -5.11 12.45
CA ARG A 152 -10.95 -3.99 12.16
C ARG A 152 -10.53 -3.32 13.47
N ILE A 153 -9.27 -2.92 13.56
CA ILE A 153 -8.78 -2.04 14.61
C ILE A 153 -7.72 -1.13 14.04
N ASP A 154 -7.79 0.17 14.35
CA ASP A 154 -6.79 1.14 13.94
C ASP A 154 -6.02 1.60 15.18
N LEU A 155 -4.71 1.37 15.19
CA LEU A 155 -3.79 1.82 16.23
C LEU A 155 -3.07 3.07 15.74
N ALA A 156 -2.93 4.08 16.59
CA ALA A 156 -2.37 5.37 16.23
C ALA A 156 -1.33 5.84 17.24
N ILE A 157 -0.33 6.58 16.75
CA ILE A 157 0.61 7.36 17.54
C ILE A 157 0.67 8.78 16.98
N ASP A 158 0.74 9.76 17.87
CA ASP A 158 0.79 11.18 17.53
C ASP A 158 2.17 11.78 17.80
N PHE A 159 2.71 12.47 16.80
CA PHE A 159 3.97 13.22 16.85
C PHE A 159 3.67 14.72 16.80
N PHE A 160 3.70 15.40 17.94
CA PHE A 160 3.31 16.82 18.04
C PHE A 160 4.39 17.78 17.55
N ASN A 161 5.66 17.39 17.70
CA ASN A 161 6.81 18.28 17.50
C ASN A 161 7.47 18.14 16.12
N GLY A 162 6.84 17.40 15.19
CA GLY A 162 7.40 17.10 13.87
C GLY A 162 8.56 16.08 13.93
N GLU A 163 8.57 15.21 14.93
CA GLU A 163 9.54 14.11 15.08
C GLU A 163 9.47 13.11 13.92
N TYR A 164 8.30 13.01 13.30
CA TYR A 164 8.04 12.17 12.14
C TYR A 164 7.15 12.93 11.16
N THR A 165 7.39 12.78 9.86
CA THR A 165 6.67 13.49 8.80
C THR A 165 6.20 12.54 7.70
N PRO A 166 5.20 12.92 6.89
CA PRO A 166 4.81 12.14 5.72
C PRO A 166 5.98 11.92 4.74
N GLU A 167 6.88 12.89 4.59
CA GLU A 167 8.09 12.79 3.78
C GLU A 167 9.08 11.78 4.38
N GLN A 168 9.25 11.79 5.70
CA GLN A 168 10.08 10.78 6.37
C GLN A 168 9.51 9.38 6.17
N ALA A 169 8.18 9.23 6.25
CA ALA A 169 7.51 7.96 6.00
C ALA A 169 7.71 7.44 4.57
N GLU A 170 7.81 8.35 3.60
CA GLU A 170 8.17 8.00 2.23
C GLU A 170 9.62 7.51 2.12
N LEU A 171 10.57 8.24 2.71
CA LEU A 171 11.97 7.81 2.72
C LEU A 171 12.12 6.45 3.41
N ASP A 172 11.42 6.23 4.51
CA ASP A 172 11.47 4.98 5.26
C ASP A 172 10.83 3.81 4.48
N HIS A 173 9.81 4.11 3.67
CA HIS A 173 9.24 3.15 2.71
C HIS A 173 10.24 2.79 1.61
N ASP A 174 10.93 3.79 1.05
CA ASP A 174 11.96 3.58 0.03
C ASP A 174 13.20 2.83 0.56
N ASN A 175 13.51 3.01 1.84
CA ASN A 175 14.57 2.30 2.56
C ASN A 175 14.17 0.90 3.03
N GLY A 176 12.90 0.51 2.89
CA GLY A 176 12.43 -0.85 3.21
C GLY A 176 12.07 -1.06 4.68
N PHE A 177 11.92 -0.01 5.50
CA PHE A 177 11.51 -0.16 6.91
C PHE A 177 10.04 -0.58 7.08
N PHE A 178 9.27 -0.57 5.99
CA PHE A 178 7.91 -1.12 5.91
C PHE A 178 7.84 -2.49 5.22
N ASP A 179 8.99 -3.08 4.89
CA ASP A 179 9.03 -4.38 4.21
C ASP A 179 8.60 -5.47 5.19
N ASN A 180 7.79 -6.39 4.68
CA ASN A 180 7.33 -7.54 5.45
C ASN A 180 7.64 -8.79 4.64
N HIS A 181 8.39 -9.74 5.21
CA HIS A 181 8.89 -10.94 4.51
C HIS A 181 9.60 -10.58 3.18
N ASN A 182 10.45 -9.55 3.19
CA ASN A 182 11.17 -9.02 2.02
C ASN A 182 10.28 -8.54 0.86
N MET A 183 9.00 -8.28 1.13
CA MET A 183 8.06 -7.71 0.17
C MET A 183 7.70 -6.29 0.57
N ARG A 184 8.00 -5.34 -0.32
CA ARG A 184 7.65 -3.94 -0.13
C ARG A 184 6.17 -3.69 -0.43
N PRO A 185 5.40 -3.14 0.52
CA PRO A 185 4.01 -2.77 0.27
C PRO A 185 3.92 -1.64 -0.77
N LYS A 186 2.80 -1.53 -1.49
CA LYS A 186 2.56 -0.38 -2.39
C LYS A 186 2.37 0.89 -1.59
N SER A 187 2.72 2.06 -2.12
CA SER A 187 2.51 3.35 -1.45
C SER A 187 1.76 4.36 -2.35
N GLU A 188 1.16 5.37 -1.74
CA GLU A 188 0.45 6.46 -2.44
C GLU A 188 0.61 7.79 -1.69
N ARG A 189 0.96 8.85 -2.43
CA ARG A 189 0.95 10.24 -1.94
C ARG A 189 -0.42 10.87 -2.18
N LYS A 190 -1.05 11.41 -1.14
CA LYS A 190 -2.33 12.12 -1.22
C LYS A 190 -2.22 13.53 -0.62
N GLY A 191 -2.69 14.52 -1.38
CA GLY A 191 -2.69 15.94 -1.01
C GLY A 191 -2.06 16.82 -2.10
N THR A 192 -2.55 18.05 -2.26
CA THR A 192 -1.98 19.02 -3.20
C THR A 192 -0.64 19.56 -2.71
N ALA A 193 -0.46 19.62 -1.38
CA ALA A 193 0.76 20.01 -0.69
C ALA A 193 2.02 19.22 -1.11
N TRP A 194 1.86 18.00 -1.64
CA TRP A 194 2.99 17.18 -2.15
C TRP A 194 3.69 17.79 -3.37
N ARG A 195 2.97 18.54 -4.21
CA ARG A 195 3.54 19.20 -5.40
C ARG A 195 4.00 20.62 -5.08
N LYS A 196 3.18 21.36 -4.34
CA LYS A 196 3.47 22.71 -3.90
C LYS A 196 2.84 22.90 -2.54
N GLU A 197 3.66 23.30 -1.57
CA GLU A 197 3.21 23.56 -0.20
C GLU A 197 2.13 24.65 -0.20
N ASP A 198 0.92 24.27 0.20
CA ASP A 198 -0.29 25.11 0.22
C ASP A 198 -1.00 25.10 1.59
N GLY A 199 -0.43 24.40 2.58
CA GLY A 199 -0.99 24.25 3.93
C GLY A 199 -2.25 23.39 3.99
N THR A 200 -2.61 22.66 2.93
CA THR A 200 -3.76 21.73 2.94
C THR A 200 -3.48 20.43 3.69
N GLY A 201 -2.20 20.12 3.91
CA GLY A 201 -1.74 18.91 4.56
C GLY A 201 -1.31 17.81 3.60
N LYS A 202 -0.30 17.04 4.01
CA LYS A 202 0.20 15.87 3.31
C LYS A 202 -0.29 14.60 3.99
N THR A 203 -0.58 13.59 3.19
CA THR A 203 -0.89 12.23 3.63
C THR A 203 -0.12 11.23 2.79
N PHE A 204 0.57 10.30 3.44
CA PHE A 204 1.25 9.18 2.82
C PHE A 204 0.59 7.87 3.23
N TYR A 205 0.22 7.06 2.25
CA TYR A 205 -0.39 5.77 2.46
C TYR A 205 0.60 4.66 2.14
N ILE A 206 0.66 3.64 3.00
CA ILE A 206 1.41 2.41 2.76
C ILE A 206 0.47 1.20 2.82
N GLY A 207 0.50 0.37 1.80
CA GLY A 207 -0.39 -0.76 1.59
C GLY A 207 -1.68 -0.39 0.83
N ARG A 208 -2.63 -1.31 0.83
CA ARG A 208 -3.98 -1.10 0.28
C ARG A 208 -5.00 -1.24 1.39
N LEU A 209 -6.09 -0.49 1.31
CA LEU A 209 -7.16 -0.51 2.32
C LEU A 209 -7.74 -1.91 2.61
N LYS A 210 -7.79 -2.79 1.60
CA LYS A 210 -8.31 -4.16 1.73
C LYS A 210 -7.30 -5.16 2.32
N ASN A 211 -6.02 -4.77 2.45
CA ASN A 211 -5.01 -5.65 2.99
C ASN A 211 -5.16 -5.76 4.51
N SER A 212 -4.52 -6.79 5.08
CA SER A 212 -4.48 -7.01 6.53
C SER A 212 -3.83 -5.87 7.30
N ARG A 213 -2.90 -5.14 6.68
CA ARG A 213 -2.23 -3.96 7.26
C ARG A 213 -2.27 -2.81 6.26
N TYR A 214 -2.68 -1.64 6.73
CA TYR A 214 -2.74 -0.41 5.95
C TYR A 214 -2.31 0.77 6.81
N VAL A 215 -1.26 1.48 6.41
CA VAL A 215 -0.70 2.59 7.19
C VAL A 215 -1.10 3.92 6.56
N ARG A 216 -1.40 4.89 7.42
CA ARG A 216 -1.63 6.29 7.06
C ARG A 216 -0.76 7.19 7.92
N VAL A 217 0.09 7.97 7.28
CA VAL A 217 0.87 9.01 7.95
C VAL A 217 0.41 10.35 7.41
N TYR A 218 -0.14 11.21 8.27
CA TYR A 218 -0.72 12.48 7.81
C TYR A 218 -0.59 13.61 8.81
N GLU A 219 -0.58 14.83 8.31
CA GLU A 219 -0.52 16.05 9.11
C GLU A 219 -1.89 16.32 9.77
N LYS A 220 -2.07 15.79 10.98
CA LYS A 220 -3.31 15.86 11.76
C LYS A 220 -3.68 17.28 12.15
N GLY A 221 -2.71 18.09 12.55
CA GLY A 221 -2.96 19.48 12.93
C GLY A 221 -3.54 20.30 11.77
N ARG A 222 -3.03 20.08 10.55
CA ARG A 222 -3.54 20.70 9.32
C ARG A 222 -4.92 20.20 8.94
N GLN A 223 -5.18 18.90 9.13
CA GLN A 223 -6.53 18.34 8.95
C GLN A 223 -7.56 19.02 9.88
N LEU A 224 -7.14 19.40 11.09
CA LEU A 224 -7.99 20.06 12.09
C LEU A 224 -8.11 21.58 11.90
N GLY A 225 -7.40 22.14 10.92
CA GLY A 225 -7.51 23.53 10.48
C GLY A 225 -6.31 24.42 10.81
N ASP A 226 -5.28 23.90 11.48
CA ASP A 226 -4.06 24.65 11.80
C ASP A 226 -2.94 24.37 10.80
N LYS A 227 -2.67 25.37 9.95
CA LYS A 227 -1.71 25.29 8.84
C LYS A 227 -0.26 25.20 9.30
N GLU A 228 0.06 25.77 10.46
CA GLU A 228 1.43 25.84 11.01
C GLU A 228 1.73 24.68 11.95
N SER A 229 0.72 23.85 12.26
CA SER A 229 0.89 22.70 13.13
C SER A 229 1.82 21.67 12.52
N LYS A 230 2.82 21.25 13.31
CA LYS A 230 3.73 20.14 13.00
C LYS A 230 3.17 18.78 13.44
N TRP A 231 1.92 18.74 13.90
CA TRP A 231 1.32 17.53 14.41
C TRP A 231 1.04 16.55 13.28
N VAL A 232 1.75 15.42 13.32
CA VAL A 232 1.60 14.28 12.42
C VAL A 232 1.06 13.09 13.19
N ARG A 233 0.09 12.39 12.61
CA ARG A 233 -0.43 11.12 13.12
C ARG A 233 0.01 9.98 12.23
N PHE A 234 0.49 8.91 12.86
CA PHE A 234 0.79 7.63 12.23
C PHE A 234 -0.26 6.62 12.67
N GLU A 235 -1.09 6.16 11.74
CA GLU A 235 -2.15 5.16 11.98
C GLU A 235 -1.85 3.87 11.24
N ILE A 236 -2.02 2.74 11.90
CA ILE A 236 -2.03 1.41 11.30
C ILE A 236 -3.42 0.83 11.45
N GLN A 237 -4.10 0.64 10.34
CA GLN A 237 -5.33 -0.13 10.25
C GLN A 237 -4.99 -1.61 10.07
N PHE A 238 -5.48 -2.43 11.00
CA PHE A 238 -5.50 -3.87 10.90
C PHE A 238 -6.87 -4.34 10.46
N ASN A 239 -6.92 -5.14 9.39
CA ASN A 239 -8.16 -5.76 8.92
C ASN A 239 -8.08 -7.27 9.08
N TYR A 240 -9.17 -7.86 9.54
CA TYR A 240 -9.33 -9.30 9.58
C TYR A 240 -9.34 -9.87 8.14
N GLY A 241 -8.65 -10.99 7.94
CA GLY A 241 -8.62 -11.68 6.65
C GLY A 241 -7.46 -12.66 6.60
N ASP A 242 -6.29 -12.18 6.21
CA ASP A 242 -5.07 -12.98 6.18
C ASP A 242 -4.37 -13.06 7.55
N ILE A 243 -4.70 -12.13 8.46
CA ILE A 243 -4.29 -12.15 9.87
C ILE A 243 -5.49 -12.38 10.77
N ASP A 244 -5.28 -13.10 11.88
CA ASP A 244 -6.23 -13.14 12.98
C ASP A 244 -5.88 -12.00 13.95
N ILE A 245 -6.88 -11.22 14.34
CA ILE A 245 -6.69 -10.08 15.25
C ILE A 245 -7.06 -10.56 16.65
N PRO A 246 -6.07 -10.77 17.53
CA PRO A 246 -6.33 -11.25 18.90
C PRO A 246 -7.06 -10.18 19.71
N ASN A 247 -7.93 -10.60 20.64
CA ASN A 247 -8.66 -9.67 21.49
C ASN A 247 -7.72 -8.90 22.43
N GLU A 248 -6.59 -9.50 22.77
CA GLU A 248 -5.52 -8.96 23.63
C GLU A 248 -4.95 -7.63 23.11
N ILE A 249 -5.15 -7.31 21.82
CA ILE A 249 -4.77 -6.02 21.25
C ILE A 249 -5.45 -4.82 21.93
N LEU A 250 -6.58 -5.04 22.62
CA LEU A 250 -7.29 -4.00 23.40
C LEU A 250 -6.64 -3.71 24.76
N ILE A 251 -5.65 -4.49 25.17
CA ILE A 251 -4.95 -4.27 26.45
C ILE A 251 -3.46 -3.98 26.21
N ASP A 252 -2.93 -4.47 25.09
CA ASP A 252 -1.52 -4.41 24.75
C ASP A 252 -1.32 -3.81 23.35
N GLU A 253 -1.83 -2.60 23.14
CA GLU A 253 -1.82 -1.92 21.85
C GLU A 253 -0.39 -1.71 21.33
N GLY A 254 0.53 -1.27 22.20
CA GLY A 254 1.91 -0.92 21.86
C GLY A 254 2.70 -2.09 21.29
N SER A 255 2.57 -3.28 21.89
CA SER A 255 3.30 -4.47 21.43
C SER A 255 2.86 -4.92 20.04
N TYR A 256 1.56 -4.89 19.75
CA TYR A 256 1.04 -5.24 18.42
C TYR A 256 1.33 -4.15 17.38
N PHE A 257 1.38 -2.88 17.78
CA PHE A 257 1.83 -1.80 16.93
C PHE A 257 3.29 -2.02 16.49
N CYS A 258 4.19 -2.34 17.42
CA CYS A 258 5.60 -2.61 17.15
C CYS A 258 5.82 -3.86 16.29
N GLY A 259 4.97 -4.89 16.44
CA GLY A 259 5.04 -6.09 15.62
C GLY A 259 4.53 -5.94 14.19
N ALA A 260 3.95 -4.80 13.83
CA ALA A 260 3.36 -4.58 12.50
C ALA A 260 4.41 -4.38 11.40
N PHE A 261 5.40 -3.51 11.65
CA PHE A 261 6.47 -3.15 10.73
C PHE A 261 7.78 -2.88 11.49
N PRO A 262 8.96 -3.12 10.89
CA PRO A 262 10.25 -2.81 11.50
C PRO A 262 10.38 -1.37 12.01
N ILE A 263 9.86 -0.38 11.25
CA ILE A 263 9.88 1.03 11.66
C ILE A 263 9.19 1.27 13.01
N CYS A 264 8.12 0.53 13.32
CA CYS A 264 7.31 0.77 14.50
C CYS A 264 8.09 0.52 15.80
N ALA A 265 9.02 -0.43 15.79
CA ALA A 265 9.88 -0.72 16.92
C ALA A 265 11.02 0.30 17.11
N SER A 266 11.26 1.18 16.12
CA SER A 266 12.31 2.20 16.19
C SER A 266 11.89 3.48 16.93
N PHE A 267 10.59 3.66 17.17
CA PHE A 267 10.08 4.83 17.88
C PHE A 267 10.43 4.78 19.37
N HIS A 268 10.48 5.96 20.00
CA HIS A 268 10.87 6.07 21.41
C HIS A 268 9.85 5.41 22.35
N ASN A 269 10.36 4.77 23.41
CA ASN A 269 9.57 4.13 24.46
C ASN A 269 8.59 3.06 23.94
N MET A 270 9.04 2.24 22.98
CA MET A 270 8.23 1.15 22.43
C MET A 270 8.49 -0.17 23.16
N PRO A 271 7.44 -1.00 23.38
CA PRO A 271 7.53 -2.26 24.11
C PRO A 271 8.01 -3.39 23.18
N GLU A 272 8.09 -4.60 23.71
CA GLU A 272 8.49 -5.78 22.93
C GLU A 272 7.46 -6.11 21.83
N ALA A 273 7.93 -6.29 20.60
CA ALA A 273 7.07 -6.49 19.44
C ALA A 273 6.35 -7.86 19.46
N LYS A 274 5.01 -7.84 19.41
CA LYS A 274 4.16 -9.04 19.25
C LYS A 274 3.61 -9.15 17.84
N ARG A 275 3.82 -10.32 17.21
CA ARG A 275 3.37 -10.57 15.83
C ARG A 275 2.00 -11.23 15.80
N PHE A 276 1.21 -10.86 14.79
CA PHE A 276 -0.07 -11.50 14.49
C PHE A 276 0.12 -12.91 13.96
N GLU A 277 -0.78 -13.81 14.35
CA GLU A 277 -0.88 -15.14 13.76
C GLU A 277 -1.46 -15.04 12.35
N THR A 278 -0.88 -15.79 11.41
CA THR A 278 -1.36 -15.84 10.03
C THR A 278 -2.44 -16.91 9.91
N VAL A 279 -3.58 -16.56 9.36
CA VAL A 279 -4.70 -17.50 9.18
C VAL A 279 -4.32 -18.52 8.09
N LYS A 280 -4.06 -19.77 8.49
CA LYS A 280 -3.88 -20.86 7.53
C LYS A 280 -5.25 -21.23 6.95
N LYS A 281 -5.47 -20.95 5.66
CA LYS A 281 -6.70 -21.35 4.96
C LYS A 281 -6.72 -22.88 4.81
N VAL A 282 -7.65 -23.55 5.49
CA VAL A 282 -7.81 -25.01 5.42
C VAL A 282 -8.47 -25.41 4.10
N LEU A 283 -7.90 -26.41 3.41
CA LEU A 283 -8.31 -26.86 2.08
C LEU A 283 -9.78 -27.24 1.97
N ASN A 284 -10.29 -27.98 2.95
CA ASN A 284 -11.67 -28.47 2.96
C ASN A 284 -12.68 -27.31 2.87
N GLN A 285 -12.39 -26.17 3.52
CA GLN A 285 -13.25 -24.98 3.42
C GLN A 285 -13.24 -24.36 2.03
N THR A 286 -12.12 -24.43 1.32
CA THR A 286 -12.02 -23.90 -0.06
C THR A 286 -12.78 -24.80 -1.04
N PHE A 287 -12.71 -26.12 -0.86
CA PHE A 287 -13.46 -27.09 -1.64
C PHE A 287 -14.98 -26.91 -1.47
N ASP A 288 -15.47 -26.92 -0.22
CA ASP A 288 -16.89 -26.78 0.07
C ASP A 288 -17.46 -25.45 -0.44
N HIS A 289 -16.69 -24.37 -0.31
CA HIS A 289 -17.09 -23.05 -0.79
C HIS A 289 -17.19 -23.01 -2.32
N LYS A 290 -16.20 -23.56 -3.03
CA LYS A 290 -16.23 -23.65 -4.50
C LYS A 290 -17.36 -24.55 -4.99
N LEU A 291 -17.60 -25.69 -4.34
CA LEU A 291 -18.70 -26.59 -4.66
C LEU A 291 -20.06 -25.88 -4.50
N LYS A 292 -20.24 -25.11 -3.41
CA LYS A 292 -21.46 -24.32 -3.18
C LYS A 292 -21.69 -23.28 -4.28
N HIS A 293 -20.66 -22.55 -4.68
CA HIS A 293 -20.77 -21.56 -5.78
C HIS A 293 -21.02 -22.24 -7.12
N GLY A 294 -20.36 -23.36 -7.39
CA GLY A 294 -20.63 -24.21 -8.56
C GLY A 294 -22.10 -24.63 -8.60
N LYS A 295 -22.63 -25.20 -7.51
CA LYS A 295 -24.04 -25.58 -7.39
C LYS A 295 -24.99 -24.42 -7.67
N ASN A 296 -24.70 -23.23 -7.14
CA ASN A 296 -25.55 -22.07 -7.36
C ASN A 296 -25.50 -21.55 -8.81
N ALA A 297 -24.34 -21.63 -9.45
CA ALA A 297 -24.15 -21.16 -10.82
C ALA A 297 -24.74 -22.12 -11.86
N VAL A 298 -24.45 -23.42 -11.76
CA VAL A 298 -24.83 -24.41 -12.79
C VAL A 298 -25.97 -25.33 -12.37
N GLY A 299 -26.38 -25.36 -11.10
CA GLY A 299 -27.37 -26.33 -10.61
C GLY A 299 -28.74 -26.24 -11.29
N LYS A 300 -29.19 -25.02 -11.65
CA LYS A 300 -30.44 -24.85 -12.41
C LYS A 300 -30.36 -25.42 -13.83
N LEU A 301 -29.18 -25.30 -14.46
CA LEU A 301 -28.92 -25.83 -15.79
C LEU A 301 -28.84 -27.36 -15.77
N VAL A 302 -28.20 -27.93 -14.75
CA VAL A 302 -28.14 -29.38 -14.53
C VAL A 302 -29.56 -29.96 -14.39
N ASN A 303 -30.44 -29.34 -13.60
CA ASN A 303 -31.83 -29.80 -13.48
C ASN A 303 -32.55 -29.83 -14.84
N PHE A 304 -32.39 -28.79 -15.65
CA PHE A 304 -32.97 -28.74 -17.00
C PHE A 304 -32.42 -29.86 -17.90
N MET A 305 -31.10 -30.12 -17.86
CA MET A 305 -30.49 -31.19 -18.65
C MET A 305 -30.98 -32.58 -18.26
N VAL A 306 -31.20 -32.81 -16.96
CA VAL A 306 -31.79 -34.06 -16.46
C VAL A 306 -33.25 -34.21 -16.92
N ASP A 307 -34.05 -33.16 -16.88
CA ASP A 307 -35.45 -33.18 -17.33
C ASP A 307 -35.57 -33.42 -18.85
N VAL A 308 -34.57 -32.99 -19.63
CA VAL A 308 -34.46 -33.26 -21.07
C VAL A 308 -34.06 -34.73 -21.35
N GLY A 309 -33.70 -35.50 -20.33
CA GLY A 309 -33.39 -36.93 -20.42
C GLY A 309 -31.93 -37.24 -20.72
N LEU A 310 -31.02 -36.27 -20.54
CA LEU A 310 -29.58 -36.50 -20.67
C LEU A 310 -29.07 -37.36 -19.51
N SER A 311 -28.13 -38.26 -19.82
CA SER A 311 -27.47 -39.07 -18.79
C SER A 311 -26.51 -38.23 -17.95
N ALA A 312 -26.24 -38.67 -16.72
CA ALA A 312 -25.32 -37.97 -15.83
C ALA A 312 -23.89 -37.84 -16.43
N GLU A 313 -23.46 -38.82 -17.22
CA GLU A 313 -22.15 -38.83 -17.88
C GLU A 313 -22.07 -37.75 -18.97
N GLU A 314 -23.12 -37.62 -19.80
CA GLU A 314 -23.18 -36.59 -20.84
C GLU A 314 -23.20 -35.18 -20.25
N ILE A 315 -23.94 -34.97 -19.14
CA ILE A 315 -24.01 -33.68 -18.46
C ILE A 315 -22.64 -33.27 -17.91
N VAL A 316 -21.90 -34.21 -17.33
CA VAL A 316 -20.55 -33.94 -16.80
C VAL A 316 -19.60 -33.57 -17.92
N GLU A 317 -19.58 -34.31 -19.03
CA GLU A 317 -18.73 -33.99 -20.18
C GLU A 317 -19.08 -32.63 -20.80
N MET A 318 -20.37 -32.25 -20.85
CA MET A 318 -20.79 -30.94 -21.35
C MET A 318 -20.43 -29.77 -20.43
N LEU A 319 -20.35 -29.99 -19.11
CA LEU A 319 -20.07 -28.95 -18.12
C LEU A 319 -18.60 -28.88 -17.69
N LYS A 320 -17.81 -29.89 -18.04
CA LYS A 320 -16.38 -29.94 -17.74
C LYS A 320 -15.64 -28.91 -18.59
N ALA A 321 -14.78 -28.13 -17.94
CA ALA A 321 -13.91 -27.20 -18.65
C ALA A 321 -12.85 -27.97 -19.46
N GLU A 322 -12.46 -27.44 -20.62
CA GLU A 322 -11.48 -28.07 -21.51
C GLU A 322 -10.15 -28.35 -20.81
N ASN A 323 -9.69 -27.47 -19.90
CA ASN A 323 -8.45 -27.63 -19.16
C ASN A 323 -8.47 -26.95 -17.78
N GLY A 324 -7.66 -27.48 -16.86
CA GLY A 324 -7.28 -26.84 -15.60
C GLY A 324 -8.17 -27.18 -14.40
N TYR A 325 -7.63 -26.92 -13.22
CA TYR A 325 -8.33 -27.05 -11.94
C TYR A 325 -8.72 -25.66 -11.40
N PRO A 326 -9.77 -25.56 -10.56
CA PRO A 326 -10.11 -24.29 -9.93
C PRO A 326 -8.95 -23.73 -9.11
N THR A 327 -8.52 -22.49 -9.36
CA THR A 327 -7.34 -21.84 -8.74
C THR A 327 -7.19 -22.11 -7.25
N GLY A 328 -6.11 -22.77 -6.83
CA GLY A 328 -5.86 -23.15 -5.43
C GLY A 328 -6.38 -24.53 -4.99
N LEU A 329 -7.06 -25.27 -5.87
CA LEU A 329 -7.27 -26.72 -5.76
C LEU A 329 -6.43 -27.48 -6.81
N GLU A 330 -5.31 -26.90 -7.22
CA GLU A 330 -4.35 -27.58 -8.10
C GLU A 330 -3.71 -28.75 -7.35
N PRO A 331 -3.74 -29.98 -7.91
CA PRO A 331 -3.18 -31.16 -7.25
C PRO A 331 -1.68 -31.00 -6.91
N GLU A 332 -0.95 -30.31 -7.79
CA GLU A 332 0.48 -29.96 -7.69
C GLU A 332 0.87 -29.19 -6.41
N ARG A 333 -0.05 -28.44 -5.81
CA ARG A 333 0.23 -27.69 -4.57
C ARG A 333 0.33 -28.57 -3.34
N TYR A 334 -0.12 -29.83 -3.42
CA TYR A 334 -0.35 -30.68 -2.25
C TYR A 334 0.32 -32.04 -2.35
N SER A 335 0.60 -32.53 -3.56
CA SER A 335 1.29 -33.79 -3.77
C SER A 335 2.52 -33.60 -4.66
N LEU A 336 3.69 -33.93 -4.11
CA LEU A 336 4.96 -33.91 -4.85
C LEU A 336 4.92 -34.94 -6.00
N ASP A 337 4.22 -36.06 -5.80
CA ASP A 337 4.08 -37.10 -6.81
C ASP A 337 3.23 -36.61 -7.98
N GLU A 338 2.16 -35.87 -7.73
CA GLU A 338 1.32 -35.32 -8.81
C GLU A 338 2.04 -34.20 -9.59
N LEU A 339 2.88 -33.40 -8.91
CA LEU A 339 3.78 -32.46 -9.59
C LEU A 339 4.77 -33.20 -10.50
N ARG A 340 5.36 -34.31 -10.04
CA ARG A 340 6.22 -35.19 -10.86
C ARG A 340 5.49 -35.79 -12.05
N TYR A 341 4.21 -36.12 -11.91
CA TYR A 341 3.39 -36.67 -13.01
C TYR A 341 2.95 -35.59 -14.02
N ALA A 342 2.69 -34.36 -13.57
CA ALA A 342 2.30 -33.24 -14.41
C ALA A 342 3.48 -32.70 -15.23
N GLU A 343 4.68 -32.61 -14.63
CA GLU A 343 5.93 -32.29 -15.31
C GLU A 343 6.46 -33.50 -16.09
N ARG A 344 5.73 -33.91 -17.15
CA ARG A 344 6.18 -34.95 -18.11
C ARG A 344 7.55 -34.67 -18.75
N GLY A 345 8.12 -33.48 -18.54
CA GLY A 345 9.44 -33.05 -18.96
C GLY A 345 10.52 -33.13 -17.88
N GLY A 346 10.30 -33.82 -16.75
CA GLY A 346 11.29 -33.99 -15.67
C GLY A 346 11.66 -32.67 -14.97
N TYR A 347 12.38 -32.75 -13.85
CA TYR A 347 12.95 -31.54 -13.26
C TYR A 347 14.13 -31.06 -14.10
N LEU A 348 14.46 -29.76 -14.00
CA LEU A 348 15.61 -29.16 -14.69
C LEU A 348 16.93 -29.94 -14.47
N HIS A 349 17.08 -30.62 -13.33
CA HIS A 349 18.24 -31.44 -13.01
C HIS A 349 18.20 -32.87 -13.59
N ASP A 350 17.03 -33.34 -13.98
CA ASP A 350 16.83 -34.68 -14.56
C ASP A 350 17.00 -34.68 -16.08
N ASN A 351 16.84 -33.51 -16.72
CA ASN A 351 17.04 -33.32 -18.15
C ASN A 351 18.16 -32.33 -18.44
N ILE A 352 19.40 -32.82 -18.42
CA ILE A 352 20.62 -32.08 -18.81
C ILE A 352 20.57 -31.63 -20.29
N SER A 353 19.70 -32.22 -21.10
CA SER A 353 19.57 -31.94 -22.54
C SER A 353 18.59 -30.81 -22.90
N ILE A 354 17.90 -30.19 -21.94
CA ILE A 354 17.02 -29.03 -22.24
C ILE A 354 17.83 -27.77 -22.61
N ASP A 355 19.15 -27.77 -22.35
CA ASP A 355 20.05 -26.70 -22.79
C ASP A 355 20.23 -26.60 -24.32
N GLU A 356 19.82 -27.61 -25.11
CA GLU A 356 19.96 -27.53 -26.58
C GLU A 356 18.76 -26.90 -27.31
N GLU A 357 17.59 -26.74 -26.65
CA GLU A 357 16.41 -26.08 -27.24
C GLU A 357 15.93 -24.83 -26.49
N LEU A 358 16.61 -24.44 -25.40
CA LEU A 358 16.57 -23.06 -24.93
C LEU A 358 17.33 -22.22 -25.95
N ASN A 359 16.57 -21.61 -26.85
CA ASN A 359 17.05 -20.61 -27.80
C ASN A 359 18.14 -19.75 -27.12
N THR A 360 19.40 -19.94 -27.53
CA THR A 360 20.61 -19.25 -27.07
C THR A 360 20.61 -17.76 -27.46
N ASP A 361 19.44 -17.13 -27.47
CA ASP A 361 19.21 -15.73 -27.75
C ASP A 361 19.11 -14.87 -26.48
N TRP A 362 19.10 -15.47 -25.28
CA TRP A 362 18.89 -14.69 -24.04
C TRP A 362 19.98 -14.76 -22.98
N LEU A 363 21.10 -15.44 -23.21
CA LEU A 363 22.26 -15.36 -22.30
C LEU A 363 23.59 -15.59 -23.03
N ASP A 364 23.69 -15.19 -24.29
CA ASP A 364 24.98 -14.76 -24.78
C ASP A 364 25.21 -13.38 -24.17
N PHE A 365 26.10 -13.27 -23.18
CA PHE A 365 26.63 -11.97 -22.80
C PHE A 365 27.44 -11.53 -24.02
N ARG A 366 26.74 -10.99 -25.03
CA ARG A 366 27.33 -10.21 -26.09
C ARG A 366 27.93 -9.02 -25.36
N VAL A 367 29.16 -9.20 -24.92
CA VAL A 367 30.16 -8.15 -24.94
C VAL A 367 29.95 -7.54 -26.32
N SER A 368 29.26 -6.39 -26.36
CA SER A 368 29.05 -5.67 -27.60
C SER A 368 30.39 -5.69 -28.33
N SER A 369 30.40 -5.92 -29.64
CA SER A 369 31.63 -5.85 -30.44
C SER A 369 32.37 -4.50 -30.25
N ASP A 370 31.68 -3.52 -29.65
CA ASP A 370 32.18 -2.19 -29.32
C ASP A 370 32.69 -2.04 -27.87
N PHE A 371 32.61 -3.08 -27.03
CA PHE A 371 33.09 -3.04 -25.65
C PHE A 371 34.61 -3.27 -25.60
N ASP A 372 35.33 -2.17 -25.76
CA ASP A 372 36.78 -2.10 -25.68
C ASP A 372 37.24 -2.16 -24.22
N ARG A 373 37.86 -3.29 -23.82
CA ARG A 373 38.34 -3.54 -22.45
C ARG A 373 39.36 -2.49 -21.95
N ASN A 374 39.95 -1.71 -22.85
CA ASN A 374 40.92 -0.67 -22.53
C ASN A 374 40.30 0.71 -22.32
N LYS A 375 38.99 0.90 -22.58
CA LYS A 375 38.28 2.13 -22.26
C LYS A 375 37.74 2.06 -20.84
N ARG A 376 38.02 3.09 -20.04
CA ARG A 376 37.45 3.24 -18.69
C ARG A 376 35.93 3.27 -18.80
N LEU A 377 35.25 2.60 -17.86
CA LEU A 377 33.79 2.53 -17.76
C LEU A 377 33.10 3.92 -17.71
N LEU A 378 33.84 4.95 -17.30
CA LEU A 378 33.42 6.35 -17.31
C LEU A 378 34.44 7.14 -18.14
N ASP A 379 34.07 7.44 -19.39
CA ASP A 379 34.86 8.26 -20.31
C ASP A 379 34.56 9.73 -20.05
N ILE A 380 35.17 10.30 -19.00
CA ILE A 380 34.93 11.67 -18.56
C ILE A 380 35.21 12.68 -19.71
N GLU A 381 36.22 12.43 -20.55
CA GLU A 381 36.52 13.29 -21.71
C GLU A 381 35.49 13.12 -22.84
N GLY A 382 35.03 11.88 -23.07
CA GLY A 382 33.94 11.57 -24.00
C GLY A 382 32.60 12.20 -23.61
N ASP A 383 32.26 12.17 -22.32
CA ASP A 383 31.04 12.76 -21.80
C ASP A 383 31.11 14.29 -21.77
N ILE A 384 32.27 14.89 -21.46
CA ILE A 384 32.47 16.35 -21.59
C ILE A 384 32.36 16.77 -23.05
N SER A 385 32.89 15.98 -24.00
CA SER A 385 32.79 16.30 -25.42
C SER A 385 31.38 16.07 -25.99
N ARG A 386 30.61 15.10 -25.47
CA ARG A 386 29.17 14.96 -25.75
C ARG A 386 28.36 16.11 -25.19
N GLN A 387 28.59 16.49 -23.93
CA GLN A 387 27.91 17.64 -23.32
C GLN A 387 28.22 18.95 -24.06
N ARG A 388 29.47 19.13 -24.52
CA ARG A 388 29.83 20.27 -25.40
C ARG A 388 29.07 20.21 -26.72
N LYS A 389 29.00 19.05 -27.36
CA LYS A 389 28.26 18.89 -28.60
C LYS A 389 26.76 19.14 -28.43
N GLU A 390 26.17 18.67 -27.32
CA GLU A 390 24.77 18.93 -26.98
C GLU A 390 24.53 20.42 -26.70
N ALA A 391 25.47 21.11 -26.05
CA ALA A 391 25.41 22.56 -25.86
C ALA A 391 25.52 23.32 -27.19
N ASP A 392 26.45 22.93 -28.08
CA ASP A 392 26.62 23.51 -29.41
C ASP A 392 25.35 23.27 -30.27
N ASP A 393 24.77 22.07 -30.21
CA ASP A 393 23.53 21.72 -30.92
C ASP A 393 22.33 22.51 -30.38
N PHE A 394 22.27 22.75 -29.06
CA PHE A 394 21.24 23.60 -28.44
C PHE A 394 21.41 25.07 -28.83
N GLU A 395 22.64 25.59 -28.85
CA GLU A 395 22.92 26.96 -29.26
C GLU A 395 22.55 27.18 -30.75
N ALA A 396 22.88 26.22 -31.62
CA ALA A 396 22.46 26.22 -33.02
C ALA A 396 20.93 26.15 -33.19
N PHE A 397 20.22 25.43 -32.30
CA PHE A 397 18.77 25.39 -32.28
C PHE A 397 18.16 26.74 -31.88
N VAL A 398 18.71 27.39 -30.84
CA VAL A 398 18.27 28.72 -30.38
C VAL A 398 18.52 29.76 -31.47
N GLU A 399 19.67 29.73 -32.13
CA GLU A 399 19.96 30.61 -33.27
C GLU A 399 18.96 30.41 -34.41
N ARG A 400 18.60 29.16 -34.75
CA ARG A 400 17.55 28.87 -35.74
C ARG A 400 16.21 29.48 -35.35
N LYS A 401 15.82 29.36 -34.08
CA LYS A 401 14.57 29.92 -33.58
C LYS A 401 14.56 31.44 -33.60
N LEU A 402 15.67 32.09 -33.27
CA LEU A 402 15.83 33.53 -33.40
C LEU A 402 15.76 33.99 -34.87
N GLN A 403 16.34 33.21 -35.79
CA GLN A 403 16.28 33.50 -37.23
C GLN A 403 14.87 33.34 -37.81
N GLU A 404 14.03 32.45 -37.25
CA GLU A 404 12.63 32.32 -37.64
C GLU A 404 11.80 33.56 -37.24
N LEU A 405 12.19 34.24 -36.16
CA LEU A 405 11.53 35.44 -35.63
C LEU A 405 11.97 36.75 -36.32
N GLU A 406 12.98 36.71 -37.21
CA GLU A 406 13.42 37.88 -37.95
C GLU A 406 12.41 38.35 -39.03
N PRO A 407 12.42 39.65 -39.38
CA PRO A 407 11.61 40.19 -40.47
C PRO A 407 11.82 39.45 -41.80
N LEU A 408 10.75 39.29 -42.58
CA LEU A 408 10.70 38.44 -43.78
C LEU A 408 11.80 38.77 -44.81
N GLU A 409 12.14 40.05 -44.97
CA GLU A 409 13.17 40.51 -45.92
C GLU A 409 14.57 39.96 -45.60
N LYS A 410 14.97 39.96 -44.33
CA LYS A 410 16.27 39.41 -43.89
C LYS A 410 16.34 37.89 -44.05
N ARG A 411 15.21 37.20 -43.89
CA ARG A 411 15.11 35.75 -44.10
C ARG A 411 15.29 35.39 -45.58
N LEU A 412 14.68 36.14 -46.49
CA LEU A 412 14.80 35.92 -47.94
C LEU A 412 16.23 36.13 -48.45
N ASP A 413 16.89 37.22 -48.04
CA ASP A 413 18.28 37.50 -48.42
C ASP A 413 19.26 36.41 -47.91
N ARG A 414 19.02 35.90 -46.70
CA ARG A 414 19.82 34.80 -46.13
C ARG A 414 19.64 33.50 -46.92
N ILE A 415 18.42 33.14 -47.29
CA ILE A 415 18.12 31.95 -48.11
C ILE A 415 18.81 32.08 -49.48
N ALA A 416 18.74 33.26 -50.12
CA ALA A 416 19.40 33.51 -51.39
C ALA A 416 20.93 33.34 -51.31
N ARG A 417 21.56 33.80 -50.22
CA ARG A 417 23.00 33.59 -49.98
C ARG A 417 23.34 32.11 -49.77
N GLN A 418 22.55 31.38 -48.97
CA GLN A 418 22.75 29.95 -48.75
C GLN A 418 22.60 29.13 -50.02
N GLU A 419 21.60 29.44 -50.86
CA GLU A 419 21.43 28.83 -52.18
C GLU A 419 22.62 29.13 -53.10
N ALA A 420 23.11 30.37 -53.12
CA ALA A 420 24.28 30.75 -53.92
C ALA A 420 25.54 29.99 -53.48
N GLU A 421 25.77 29.83 -52.18
CA GLU A 421 26.89 29.04 -51.65
C GLU A 421 26.73 27.54 -51.94
N ARG A 422 25.52 27.00 -51.80
CA ARG A 422 25.22 25.61 -52.13
C ARG A 422 25.48 25.35 -53.62
N MET A 423 25.03 26.24 -54.49
CA MET A 423 25.28 26.15 -55.94
C MET A 423 26.77 26.29 -56.27
N ARG A 424 27.52 27.16 -55.57
CA ARG A 424 28.99 27.21 -55.68
C ARG A 424 29.63 25.90 -55.27
N ARG A 425 29.18 25.27 -54.17
CA ARG A 425 29.71 23.99 -53.67
C ARG A 425 29.44 22.85 -54.66
N ILE A 426 28.22 22.78 -55.20
CA ILE A 426 27.82 21.80 -56.22
C ILE A 426 28.65 21.98 -57.50
N ARG A 427 28.80 23.23 -58.00
CA ARG A 427 29.68 23.51 -59.14
C ARG A 427 31.13 23.10 -58.88
N ARG A 428 31.62 23.28 -57.64
CA ARG A 428 32.97 22.89 -57.23
C ARG A 428 33.15 21.37 -57.17
N MET A 429 32.13 20.63 -56.73
CA MET A 429 32.14 19.17 -56.69
C MET A 429 31.97 18.54 -58.07
N ASN A 430 31.21 19.17 -58.96
CA ASN A 430 30.93 18.68 -60.33
C ASN A 430 31.92 19.22 -61.38
N ALA A 431 32.96 19.96 -60.98
CA ALA A 431 34.00 20.41 -61.89
C ALA A 431 34.87 19.21 -62.35
N PRO A 432 35.10 19.03 -63.66
CA PRO A 432 35.81 17.86 -64.20
C PRO A 432 37.29 17.80 -63.81
N TYR A 433 37.85 18.89 -63.29
CA TYR A 433 39.20 18.93 -62.73
C TYR A 433 39.10 18.92 -61.21
N ARG A 434 39.20 17.72 -60.61
CA ARG A 434 39.35 17.55 -59.16
C ARG A 434 40.72 18.10 -58.77
N TRP A 435 40.78 19.37 -58.37
CA TRP A 435 42.00 19.96 -57.81
C TRP A 435 42.39 19.19 -56.54
N PHE A 436 43.45 18.39 -56.65
CA PHE A 436 44.11 17.74 -55.52
C PHE A 436 44.71 18.84 -54.62
N TYR A 437 44.04 19.17 -53.52
CA TYR A 437 44.69 19.90 -52.44
C TYR A 437 45.53 18.90 -51.64
N GLY A 438 46.78 18.70 -52.08
CA GLY A 438 47.79 18.08 -51.23
C GLY A 438 48.01 18.97 -49.99
N ARG A 439 47.78 18.43 -48.79
CA ARG A 439 48.25 19.08 -47.55
C ARG A 439 49.77 19.02 -47.53
N PHE A 440 50.43 20.16 -47.71
CA PHE A 440 51.83 20.29 -47.32
C PHE A 440 51.90 20.21 -45.79
N VAL A 441 52.40 19.09 -45.28
CA VAL A 441 52.75 18.93 -43.86
C VAL A 441 54.23 19.27 -43.74
N THR A 442 54.53 20.41 -43.11
CA THR A 442 55.91 20.77 -42.75
C THR A 442 56.32 19.98 -41.51
N TYR A 443 57.17 18.98 -41.67
CA TYR A 443 57.80 18.32 -40.51
C TYR A 443 58.91 19.21 -39.95
N ARG A 444 58.70 19.81 -38.78
CA ARG A 444 59.81 20.29 -37.95
C ARG A 444 60.31 19.10 -37.13
N LYS A 445 61.46 18.52 -37.49
CA LYS A 445 62.20 17.63 -36.58
C LYS A 445 62.67 18.47 -35.39
N THR A 446 62.16 18.17 -34.19
CA THR A 446 62.81 18.57 -32.95
C THR A 446 64.15 17.82 -32.86
N PRO A 447 65.29 18.49 -32.62
CA PRO A 447 66.55 17.79 -32.40
C PRO A 447 66.46 16.99 -31.10
N GLU A 448 66.66 15.67 -31.20
CA GLU A 448 66.88 14.83 -30.03
C GLU A 448 68.21 15.20 -29.38
N VAL A 449 68.18 15.46 -28.08
CA VAL A 449 69.37 15.70 -27.26
C VAL A 449 70.06 14.35 -27.06
N PHE A 450 71.20 14.16 -27.71
CA PHE A 450 72.07 13.00 -27.44
C PHE A 450 72.60 13.12 -26.00
N ASN A 451 72.02 12.36 -25.07
CA ASN A 451 72.67 12.10 -23.80
C ASN A 451 73.81 11.11 -24.03
N HIS A 452 75.02 11.59 -23.72
CA HIS A 452 76.27 10.87 -23.88
C HIS A 452 76.22 9.47 -23.25
N CYS A 453 76.78 8.52 -23.99
CA CYS A 453 77.14 7.20 -23.51
C CYS A 453 78.04 7.31 -22.28
N PHE A 454 77.86 6.40 -21.33
CA PHE A 454 78.92 5.98 -20.42
C PHE A 454 80.21 5.75 -21.22
N PHE A 455 81.22 6.60 -20.98
CA PHE A 455 82.19 6.34 -19.90
C PHE A 455 82.22 7.51 -18.92
#